data_AF-A0A1V6FYW7-F1
#
_entry.id   AF-A0A1V6FYW7-F1
#
_cell.length_a   1.000
_cell.length_b   1.000
_cell.length_c   1.000
_cell.angle_alpha   90.00
_cell.angle_beta   90.00
_cell.angle_gamma   90.00
#
_symmetry.space_group_name_H-M   'P 1'
#
loop_
_entity.id
_entity.type
_entity.pdbx_description
1 polymer ?
#
loop_
_entity_poly.entity_id
_entity_poly.type
_entity_poly.pdbx_seq_one_letter_code
_entity_poly.pdbx_strand_id
1 'polypeptide(L)'
;MPDVYDWDWSALRGQGFAMRLAVEGFPCAHYRCPNDRARKDWALDQKHLARWLHDLPKPVAILAAHDARARQILETCHGNGLNVPGEVALLGVDNDEMICENTTPTLSSVQPDFEAGGYEAARLLEELMRGNTRRDRNICYGVKQVVLRESSRFAHAVDRRYLRGLEFIRLNAGTAITVTDVARHMGVSRRLSEMLFRRHVGHSILDEIQDVRLSRLKTFLCETTLPIGTITWQCGYQSENHVKRVFKQKTGLTMSQYRKRRSPSTSGT
;
A
#
# COMPACT_ATOMS: atom_id res chain seq x y z
N MET A 1 28.14 11.09 28.59
CA MET A 1 27.46 11.30 27.30
C MET A 1 28.36 12.24 26.50
N PRO A 2 28.69 11.94 25.25
CA PRO A 2 29.64 12.74 24.47
C PRO A 2 29.10 14.16 24.24
N ASP A 3 30.04 15.08 24.06
CA ASP A 3 29.86 16.51 23.82
C ASP A 3 28.99 16.78 22.57
N VAL A 4 28.33 17.93 22.50
CA VAL A 4 27.33 18.30 21.45
C VAL A 4 27.93 18.27 20.03
N TYR A 5 29.25 18.25 19.91
CA TYR A 5 30.00 18.17 18.64
C TYR A 5 30.08 16.76 18.02
N ASP A 6 29.81 15.69 18.78
CA ASP A 6 29.84 14.29 18.29
C ASP A 6 28.43 13.71 18.03
N TRP A 7 27.40 14.56 17.92
CA TRP A 7 26.02 14.15 17.68
C TRP A 7 25.74 13.79 16.22
N ASP A 8 26.13 12.57 15.83
CA ASP A 8 25.60 11.93 14.63
C ASP A 8 24.20 11.36 14.92
N TRP A 9 23.20 12.25 14.86
CA TRP A 9 21.79 11.91 15.02
C TRP A 9 21.34 10.80 14.08
N SER A 10 21.94 10.69 12.89
CA SER A 10 21.60 9.65 11.91
C SER A 10 22.07 8.27 12.38
N ALA A 11 23.29 8.19 12.94
CA ALA A 11 23.82 6.97 13.53
C ALA A 11 23.03 6.54 14.77
N LEU A 12 22.65 7.49 15.63
CA LEU A 12 21.84 7.21 16.83
C LEU A 12 20.43 6.69 16.47
N ARG A 13 19.77 7.32 15.49
CA ARG A 13 18.47 6.84 14.95
C ARG A 13 18.61 5.40 14.42
N GLY A 14 19.68 5.12 13.66
CA GLY A 14 19.97 3.78 13.13
C GLY A 14 20.23 2.73 14.22
N GLN A 15 21.00 3.07 15.27
CA GLN A 15 21.26 2.19 16.41
C GLN A 15 19.98 1.87 17.19
N GLY A 16 19.17 2.89 17.50
CA GLY A 16 17.90 2.71 18.21
C GLY A 16 16.93 1.80 17.44
N PHE A 17 16.84 1.97 16.12
CA PHE A 17 16.03 1.11 15.26
C PHE A 17 16.52 -0.35 15.26
N ALA A 18 17.83 -0.57 15.07
CA ALA A 18 18.42 -1.91 15.07
C ALA A 18 18.25 -2.62 16.42
N MET A 19 18.44 -1.89 17.53
CA MET A 19 18.21 -2.42 18.88
C MET A 19 16.76 -2.86 19.07
N ARG A 20 15.78 -2.06 18.63
CA ARG A 20 14.37 -2.44 18.77
C ARG A 20 14.03 -3.67 17.92
N LEU A 21 14.53 -3.76 16.69
CA LEU A 21 14.33 -4.94 15.84
C LEU A 21 14.94 -6.21 16.45
N ALA A 22 16.13 -6.10 17.03
CA ALA A 22 16.78 -7.23 17.69
C ALA A 22 15.97 -7.77 18.88
N VAL A 23 15.36 -6.90 19.68
CA VAL A 23 14.45 -7.31 20.77
C VAL A 23 13.24 -8.09 20.26
N GLU A 24 12.72 -7.73 19.08
CA GLU A 24 11.59 -8.40 18.42
C GLU A 24 12.03 -9.61 17.56
N GLY A 25 13.32 -9.93 17.52
CA GLY A 25 13.86 -11.07 16.77
C GLY A 25 13.98 -10.87 15.25
N PHE A 26 13.95 -9.63 14.76
CA PHE A 26 14.10 -9.31 13.34
C PHE A 26 15.53 -8.89 12.98
N PRO A 27 16.07 -9.31 11.83
CA PRO A 27 17.35 -8.83 11.33
C PRO A 27 17.25 -7.37 10.86
N CYS A 28 18.35 -6.62 10.98
CA CYS A 28 18.43 -5.23 10.51
C CYS A 28 19.59 -5.07 9.52
N ALA A 29 19.28 -4.73 8.27
CA ALA A 29 20.27 -4.29 7.30
C ALA A 29 20.46 -2.77 7.41
N HIS A 30 21.68 -2.28 7.21
CA HIS A 30 21.99 -0.84 7.27
C HIS A 30 22.67 -0.38 5.99
N TYR A 31 22.13 0.64 5.34
CA TYR A 31 22.79 1.30 4.22
C TYR A 31 23.68 2.43 4.72
N ARG A 32 24.96 2.41 4.35
CA ARG A 32 25.84 3.57 4.45
C ARG A 32 26.35 3.91 3.06
N CYS A 33 26.41 5.21 2.78
CA CYS A 33 27.06 5.66 1.55
C CYS A 33 28.49 5.11 1.51
N PRO A 34 28.91 4.43 0.43
CA PRO A 34 30.11 3.59 0.45
C PRO A 34 31.42 4.38 0.48
N ASN A 35 31.42 5.64 0.05
CA ASN A 35 32.61 6.50 0.06
C ASN A 35 32.23 7.99 0.03
N ASP A 36 33.19 8.86 0.37
CA ASP A 36 32.98 10.32 0.42
C ASP A 36 32.65 10.93 -0.93
N ARG A 37 33.08 10.31 -2.04
CA ARG A 37 32.74 10.77 -3.39
C ARG A 37 31.24 10.59 -3.63
N ALA A 38 30.70 9.42 -3.34
CA ALA A 38 29.25 9.15 -3.44
C ALA A 38 28.45 10.00 -2.47
N ARG A 39 29.00 10.31 -1.29
CA ARG A 39 28.35 11.21 -0.32
C ARG A 39 28.15 12.62 -0.89
N LYS A 40 29.03 13.07 -1.80
CA LYS A 40 28.95 14.37 -2.47
C LYS A 40 28.24 14.33 -3.83
N ASP A 41 28.09 13.14 -4.41
CA ASP A 41 27.51 12.93 -5.75
C ASP A 41 26.27 12.04 -5.65
N TRP A 42 25.10 12.68 -5.69
CA TRP A 42 23.81 12.01 -5.59
C TRP A 42 23.63 10.93 -6.67
N ALA A 43 24.05 11.16 -7.92
CA ALA A 43 23.88 10.19 -8.99
C ALA A 43 24.69 8.91 -8.74
N LEU A 44 25.85 9.04 -8.09
CA LEU A 44 26.66 7.90 -7.69
C LEU A 44 26.03 7.16 -6.50
N ASP A 45 25.61 7.87 -5.44
CA ASP A 45 24.93 7.25 -4.29
C ASP A 45 23.64 6.55 -4.71
N GLN A 46 22.85 7.15 -5.60
CA GLN A 46 21.60 6.58 -6.11
C GLN A 46 21.82 5.20 -6.75
N LYS A 47 22.92 5.00 -7.50
CA LYS A 47 23.27 3.69 -8.09
C LYS A 47 23.64 2.64 -7.04
N HIS A 48 24.24 3.06 -5.92
CA HIS A 48 24.56 2.16 -4.81
C HIS A 48 23.31 1.82 -4.00
N LEU A 49 22.49 2.83 -3.73
CA LEU A 49 21.21 2.68 -3.06
C LEU A 49 20.26 1.76 -3.84
N ALA A 50 20.17 1.90 -5.16
CA ALA A 50 19.35 1.05 -6.02
C ALA A 50 19.73 -0.43 -5.90
N ARG A 51 21.03 -0.75 -5.97
CA ARG A 51 21.54 -2.12 -5.79
C ARG A 51 21.20 -2.67 -4.41
N TRP A 52 21.48 -1.89 -3.37
CA TRP A 52 21.14 -2.28 -2.00
C TRP A 52 19.64 -2.54 -1.83
N LEU A 53 18.78 -1.68 -2.40
CA LEU A 53 17.33 -1.86 -2.36
C LEU A 53 16.89 -3.15 -3.06
N HIS A 54 17.50 -3.54 -4.19
CA HIS A 54 17.19 -4.80 -4.87
C HIS A 54 17.63 -6.04 -4.07
N ASP A 55 18.78 -5.97 -3.41
CA ASP A 55 19.35 -7.10 -2.66
C ASP A 55 18.60 -7.42 -1.35
N LEU A 56 17.77 -6.49 -0.86
CA LEU A 56 16.94 -6.72 0.33
C LEU A 56 15.79 -7.70 0.06
N PRO A 57 15.47 -8.61 1.02
CA PRO A 57 14.33 -9.51 0.89
C PRO A 57 13.02 -8.72 0.75
N LYS A 58 12.09 -9.15 -0.11
CA LYS A 58 10.80 -8.47 -0.33
C LYS A 58 9.62 -9.28 0.25
N PRO A 59 8.66 -8.63 0.92
CA PRO A 59 8.60 -7.19 1.22
C PRO A 59 9.58 -6.77 2.34
N VAL A 60 10.06 -5.52 2.32
CA VAL A 60 10.92 -4.93 3.35
C VAL A 60 10.34 -3.62 3.88
N ALA A 61 10.55 -3.33 5.16
CA ALA A 61 10.31 -2.03 5.75
C ALA A 61 11.63 -1.27 5.95
N ILE A 62 11.64 0.01 5.59
CA ILE A 62 12.82 0.89 5.69
C ILE A 62 12.46 2.10 6.55
N LEU A 63 13.32 2.37 7.54
CA LEU A 63 13.35 3.64 8.25
C LEU A 63 14.44 4.51 7.62
N ALA A 64 14.06 5.67 7.09
CA ALA A 64 15.02 6.68 6.65
C ALA A 64 15.40 7.58 7.82
N ALA A 65 16.66 8.02 7.86
CA ALA A 65 17.15 8.85 8.95
C ALA A 65 16.42 10.19 9.03
N HIS A 66 15.90 10.73 7.93
CA HIS A 66 15.11 11.97 7.85
C HIS A 66 14.32 12.02 6.52
N ASP A 67 13.36 12.93 6.39
CA ASP A 67 12.44 12.97 5.24
C ASP A 67 13.13 13.25 3.90
N ALA A 68 14.15 14.11 3.85
CA ALA A 68 14.89 14.33 2.60
C ALA A 68 15.63 13.06 2.13
N ARG A 69 16.09 12.20 3.06
CA ARG A 69 16.64 10.88 2.71
C ARG A 69 15.55 9.90 2.30
N ALA A 70 14.37 9.97 2.92
CA ALA A 70 13.23 9.17 2.50
C ALA A 70 12.80 9.51 1.06
N ARG A 71 12.73 10.79 0.69
CA ARG A 71 12.46 11.23 -0.70
C ARG A 71 13.46 10.63 -1.69
N GLN A 72 14.75 10.67 -1.37
CA GLN A 72 15.80 10.03 -2.17
C GLN A 72 15.57 8.52 -2.36
N ILE A 73 15.10 7.82 -1.33
CA ILE A 73 14.74 6.39 -1.42
C ILE A 73 13.52 6.20 -2.34
N LEU A 74 12.48 7.03 -2.21
CA LEU A 74 11.30 6.98 -3.09
C LEU A 74 11.67 7.18 -4.56
N GLU A 75 12.49 8.20 -4.86
CA GLU A 75 12.98 8.48 -6.22
C GLU A 75 13.77 7.30 -6.78
N THR A 76 14.59 6.67 -5.93
CA THR A 76 15.37 5.48 -6.33
C THR A 76 14.48 4.28 -6.56
N CYS A 77 13.47 4.03 -5.72
CA CYS A 77 12.49 2.97 -5.94
C CYS A 77 11.74 3.18 -7.26
N HIS A 78 11.24 4.40 -7.50
CA HIS A 78 10.52 4.75 -8.71
C HIS A 78 11.38 4.53 -9.98
N GLY A 79 12.61 5.05 -9.98
CA GLY A 79 13.54 4.90 -11.10
C GLY A 79 14.00 3.46 -11.39
N ASN A 80 13.78 2.53 -10.46
CA ASN A 80 14.18 1.12 -10.58
C ASN A 80 12.99 0.15 -10.52
N GLY A 81 11.76 0.65 -10.66
CA GLY A 81 10.55 -0.18 -10.74
C GLY A 81 10.18 -0.94 -9.46
N LEU A 82 10.68 -0.50 -8.29
CA LEU A 82 10.31 -1.06 -6.99
C LEU A 82 9.03 -0.40 -6.48
N ASN A 83 8.05 -1.23 -6.11
CA ASN A 83 6.75 -0.73 -5.64
C ASN A 83 6.81 -0.29 -4.17
N VAL A 84 6.32 0.93 -3.88
CA VAL A 84 6.12 1.47 -2.53
C VAL A 84 4.62 1.74 -2.34
N PRO A 85 3.95 1.23 -1.28
CA PRO A 85 4.49 0.47 -0.15
C PRO A 85 4.62 -1.06 -0.39
N GLY A 86 4.26 -1.57 -1.57
CA GLY A 86 4.02 -3.01 -1.78
C GLY A 86 5.25 -3.92 -1.60
N GLU A 87 6.39 -3.55 -2.17
CA GLU A 87 7.67 -4.28 -2.01
C GLU A 87 8.56 -3.61 -0.97
N VAL A 88 8.47 -2.29 -0.85
CA VAL A 88 9.23 -1.48 0.10
C VAL A 88 8.25 -0.57 0.84
N ALA A 89 8.01 -0.83 2.12
CA ALA A 89 7.37 0.13 3.01
C ALA A 89 8.42 1.12 3.53
N LEU A 90 8.10 2.41 3.54
CA LEU A 90 9.04 3.46 3.89
C LEU A 90 8.46 4.41 4.95
N LEU A 91 9.25 4.65 5.99
CA LEU A 91 8.98 5.61 7.06
C LEU A 91 10.14 6.62 7.15
N GLY A 92 9.81 7.91 7.09
CA GLY A 92 10.72 9.03 7.33
C GLY A 92 10.74 9.49 8.79
N VAL A 93 11.50 10.55 9.05
CA VAL A 93 11.59 11.23 10.34
C VAL A 93 11.67 12.74 10.06
N ASP A 94 11.06 13.53 10.94
CA ASP A 94 10.98 15.00 11.00
C ASP A 94 9.58 15.54 10.64
N ASN A 95 8.80 14.81 9.83
CA ASN A 95 7.50 15.22 9.27
C ASN A 95 7.55 16.62 8.64
N ASP A 96 8.53 16.85 7.77
CA ASP A 96 8.54 17.99 6.86
C ASP A 96 7.37 17.85 5.89
N GLU A 97 6.29 18.59 6.13
CA GLU A 97 5.04 18.50 5.35
C GLU A 97 5.27 18.83 3.87
N MET A 98 6.20 19.74 3.55
CA MET A 98 6.52 20.07 2.16
C MET A 98 7.12 18.89 1.43
N ILE A 99 8.01 18.12 2.07
CA ILE A 99 8.54 16.89 1.49
C ILE A 99 7.48 15.79 1.50
N CYS A 100 6.78 15.63 2.62
CA CYS A 100 5.92 14.47 2.84
C CYS A 100 4.68 14.46 1.95
N GLU A 101 4.06 15.63 1.73
CA GLU A 101 2.86 15.76 0.91
C GLU A 101 3.16 15.85 -0.60
N ASN A 102 4.40 16.17 -0.99
CA ASN A 102 4.80 16.34 -2.40
C ASN A 102 5.70 15.20 -2.92
N THR A 103 5.61 14.03 -2.33
CA THR A 103 6.23 12.79 -2.83
C THR A 103 5.17 11.84 -3.37
N THR A 104 5.57 10.97 -4.30
CA THR A 104 4.69 9.94 -4.86
C THR A 104 5.30 8.56 -4.62
N PRO A 105 4.70 7.70 -3.77
CA PRO A 105 3.55 7.96 -2.89
C PRO A 105 3.86 8.98 -1.77
N THR A 106 2.82 9.51 -1.13
CA THR A 106 2.97 10.42 0.03
C THR A 106 3.72 9.74 1.19
N LEU A 107 4.66 10.45 1.80
CA LEU A 107 5.62 9.90 2.75
C LEU A 107 5.10 9.90 4.20
N SER A 108 5.05 8.72 4.81
CA SER A 108 4.80 8.57 6.23
C SER A 108 6.04 9.00 7.00
N SER A 109 5.88 9.69 8.14
CA SER A 109 7.02 10.22 8.89
C SER A 109 6.77 10.26 10.39
N VAL A 110 7.82 10.04 11.17
CA VAL A 110 7.83 10.28 12.62
C VAL A 110 7.95 11.78 12.86
N GLN A 111 7.02 12.37 13.61
CA GLN A 111 7.01 13.79 13.96
C GLN A 111 7.63 14.00 15.36
N PRO A 112 8.86 14.54 15.47
CA PRO A 112 9.41 14.96 16.76
C PRO A 112 8.58 16.09 17.36
N ASP A 113 8.54 16.18 18.69
CA ASP A 113 7.84 17.26 19.39
C ASP A 113 8.72 18.51 19.51
N PHE A 114 9.00 19.15 18.36
CA PHE A 114 9.84 20.34 18.30
C PHE A 114 9.27 21.52 19.12
N GLU A 115 7.94 21.57 19.25
CA GLU A 115 7.25 22.58 20.05
C GLU A 115 7.56 22.42 21.54
N ALA A 116 7.40 21.19 22.08
CA ALA A 116 7.81 20.90 23.45
C ALA A 116 9.32 21.12 23.66
N GLY A 117 10.15 20.71 22.70
CA GLY A 117 11.59 20.95 22.74
C GLY A 117 11.95 22.44 22.81
N GLY A 118 11.28 23.27 22.01
CA GLY A 118 11.45 24.72 22.02
C GLY A 118 10.98 25.38 23.32
N TYR A 119 9.85 24.92 23.86
CA TYR A 119 9.36 25.39 25.16
C TYR A 119 10.35 25.11 26.28
N GLU A 120 10.86 23.88 26.37
CA GLU A 120 11.85 23.50 27.38
C GLU A 120 13.18 24.26 27.21
N ALA A 121 13.60 24.52 25.96
CA ALA A 121 14.78 25.34 25.69
C ALA A 121 14.60 26.79 26.18
N ALA A 122 13.43 27.40 25.92
CA ALA A 122 13.11 28.75 26.39
C ALA A 122 13.03 28.82 27.92
N ARG A 123 12.44 27.81 28.57
CA ARG A 123 12.37 27.69 30.03
C ARG A 123 13.75 27.60 30.65
N LEU A 124 14.65 26.78 30.09
CA LEU A 124 16.03 26.68 30.56
C LEU A 124 16.79 28.00 30.39
N LEU A 125 16.57 28.70 29.28
CA LEU A 125 17.17 30.01 29.04
C LEU A 125 16.72 31.03 30.10
N GLU A 126 15.44 31.05 30.48
CA GLU A 126 14.92 31.90 31.54
C GLU A 126 15.59 31.59 32.90
N GLU A 127 15.74 30.31 33.25
CA GLU A 127 16.43 29.88 34.47
C GLU A 127 17.90 30.33 34.50
N LEU A 128 18.58 30.25 33.36
CA LEU A 128 19.96 30.73 33.19
C LEU A 128 20.05 32.25 33.34
N MET A 129 19.15 33.01 32.70
CA MET A 129 19.12 34.48 32.77
C MET A 129 18.85 34.99 34.19
N ARG A 130 18.05 34.27 34.99
CA ARG A 130 17.79 34.59 36.39
C ARG A 130 18.92 34.18 37.35
N GLY A 131 19.94 33.47 36.86
CA GLY A 131 21.02 32.93 37.70
C GLY A 131 20.58 31.76 38.59
N ASN A 132 19.43 31.16 38.32
CA ASN A 132 18.85 30.06 39.10
C ASN A 132 19.50 28.71 38.79
N THR A 133 20.31 28.62 37.74
CA THR A 133 21.06 27.41 37.38
C THR A 133 22.49 27.76 36.96
N ARG A 134 23.45 26.91 37.33
CA ARG A 134 24.89 27.05 37.04
C ARG A 134 25.51 25.80 36.40
N ARG A 135 24.69 24.81 36.05
CA ARG A 135 25.16 23.54 35.48
C ARG A 135 24.50 23.28 34.14
N ASP A 136 25.29 22.79 33.20
CA ASP A 136 24.81 22.31 31.91
C ASP A 136 23.82 21.16 32.12
N ARG A 137 22.71 21.19 31.38
CA ARG A 137 21.66 20.18 31.41
C ARG A 137 21.29 19.79 29.99
N ASN A 138 21.19 18.49 29.77
CA ASN A 138 20.65 17.94 28.54
C ASN A 138 19.13 17.83 28.68
N ILE A 139 18.41 18.51 27.79
CA ILE A 139 16.96 18.41 27.68
C ILE A 139 16.65 17.51 26.49
N CYS A 140 15.95 16.42 26.76
CA CYS A 140 15.39 15.56 25.72
C CYS A 140 13.92 15.88 25.54
N TYR A 141 13.48 15.98 24.29
CA TYR A 141 12.07 16.05 23.94
C TYR A 141 11.68 14.79 23.16
N GLY A 142 10.38 14.49 23.17
CA GLY A 142 9.85 13.24 22.65
C GLY A 142 9.46 13.28 21.18
N VAL A 143 8.67 12.28 20.80
CA VAL A 143 7.97 12.19 19.52
C VAL A 143 6.51 12.57 19.76
N LYS A 144 5.97 13.47 18.95
CA LYS A 144 4.56 13.88 19.01
C LYS A 144 3.64 12.79 18.49
N GLN A 145 3.97 12.23 17.33
CA GLN A 145 3.22 11.14 16.70
C GLN A 145 3.98 10.51 15.52
N VAL A 146 3.43 9.43 14.97
CA VAL A 146 3.80 8.91 13.65
C VAL A 146 2.69 9.27 12.68
N VAL A 147 3.00 10.10 11.67
CA VAL A 147 2.04 10.52 10.65
C VAL A 147 2.02 9.48 9.53
N LEU A 148 0.94 8.70 9.47
CA LEU A 148 0.77 7.64 8.49
C LEU A 148 0.27 8.19 7.15
N ARG A 149 1.01 7.89 6.07
CA ARG A 149 0.66 8.20 4.69
C ARG A 149 0.83 6.96 3.80
N GLU A 150 0.75 7.13 2.48
CA GLU A 150 0.75 6.00 1.54
C GLU A 150 2.02 5.15 1.59
N SER A 151 3.20 5.73 1.85
CA SER A 151 4.48 5.02 1.81
C SER A 151 4.64 3.91 2.86
N SER A 152 3.88 3.95 3.96
CA SER A 152 3.91 2.94 5.03
C SER A 152 2.56 2.28 5.28
N ARG A 153 1.52 2.70 4.53
CA ARG A 153 0.22 2.03 4.59
C ARG A 153 0.46 0.55 4.37
N PHE A 154 -0.19 -0.27 5.19
CA PHE A 154 -0.34 -1.69 4.93
C PHE A 154 -1.06 -1.83 3.57
N ALA A 155 -0.30 -1.78 2.48
CA ALA A 155 -0.59 -2.69 1.41
C ALA A 155 -0.45 -4.05 2.08
N HIS A 156 -1.59 -4.70 2.35
CA HIS A 156 -1.62 -6.09 1.92
C HIS A 156 -1.05 -6.02 0.51
N ALA A 157 0.20 -6.42 0.31
CA ALA A 157 0.76 -6.56 -1.01
C ALA A 157 -0.25 -7.48 -1.70
N VAL A 158 -1.21 -6.88 -2.39
CA VAL A 158 -2.37 -7.59 -2.90
C VAL A 158 -1.72 -8.52 -3.89
N ASP A 159 -1.77 -9.82 -3.59
CA ASP A 159 -0.84 -10.76 -4.17
C ASP A 159 -0.94 -10.60 -5.69
N ARG A 160 0.17 -10.28 -6.35
CA ARG A 160 0.15 -9.96 -7.79
C ARG A 160 -0.46 -11.11 -8.60
N ARG A 161 -0.36 -12.34 -8.09
CA ARG A 161 -1.00 -13.54 -8.64
C ARG A 161 -2.52 -13.47 -8.46
N TYR A 162 -3.01 -13.06 -7.30
CA TYR A 162 -4.45 -12.79 -7.09
C TYR A 162 -4.95 -11.67 -8.01
N LEU A 163 -4.23 -10.54 -8.14
CA LEU A 163 -4.63 -9.45 -9.05
C LEU A 163 -4.75 -9.93 -10.50
N ARG A 164 -3.79 -10.73 -10.98
CA ARG A 164 -3.86 -11.38 -12.31
C ARG A 164 -5.09 -12.28 -12.45
N GLY A 165 -5.41 -13.06 -11.41
CA GLY A 165 -6.60 -13.90 -11.39
C GLY A 165 -7.89 -13.08 -11.48
N LEU A 166 -7.98 -12.00 -10.70
CA LEU A 166 -9.14 -11.10 -10.69
C LEU A 166 -9.32 -10.40 -12.04
N GLU A 167 -8.24 -9.88 -12.62
CA GLU A 167 -8.24 -9.28 -13.96
C GLU A 167 -8.71 -10.28 -15.03
N PHE A 168 -8.16 -11.50 -15.01
CA PHE A 168 -8.55 -12.55 -15.94
C PHE A 168 -10.05 -12.88 -15.84
N ILE A 169 -10.60 -13.02 -14.63
CA ILE A 169 -12.03 -13.25 -14.44
C ILE A 169 -12.82 -12.06 -14.99
N ARG A 170 -12.44 -10.83 -14.64
CA ARG A 170 -13.15 -9.63 -15.08
C ARG A 170 -13.21 -9.47 -16.59
N LEU A 171 -12.16 -9.88 -17.32
CA LEU A 171 -12.13 -9.82 -18.77
C LEU A 171 -12.91 -10.98 -19.40
N ASN A 172 -12.76 -12.20 -18.86
CA ASN A 172 -13.19 -13.43 -19.51
C ASN A 172 -14.47 -14.07 -18.93
N ALA A 173 -15.09 -13.50 -17.90
CA ALA A 173 -16.30 -14.08 -17.28
C ALA A 173 -17.47 -14.28 -18.25
N GLY A 174 -17.52 -13.55 -19.38
CA GLY A 174 -18.53 -13.72 -20.43
C GLY A 174 -18.36 -14.98 -21.28
N THR A 175 -17.23 -15.68 -21.16
CA THR A 175 -16.95 -16.93 -21.87
C THR A 175 -16.94 -18.12 -20.90
N ALA A 176 -16.76 -19.33 -21.43
CA ALA A 176 -16.72 -20.57 -20.65
C ALA A 176 -15.36 -20.77 -19.94
N ILE A 177 -15.03 -19.90 -18.99
CA ILE A 177 -13.84 -20.05 -18.14
C ILE A 177 -14.09 -21.00 -16.96
N THR A 178 -13.05 -21.74 -16.57
CA THR A 178 -13.05 -22.61 -15.39
C THR A 178 -12.07 -22.13 -14.32
N VAL A 179 -12.22 -22.63 -13.09
CA VAL A 179 -11.25 -22.38 -11.99
C VAL A 179 -9.82 -22.77 -12.39
N THR A 180 -9.67 -23.83 -13.19
CA THR A 180 -8.36 -24.29 -13.69
C THR A 180 -7.73 -23.27 -14.63
N ASP A 181 -8.52 -22.60 -15.47
CA ASP A 181 -8.01 -21.57 -16.39
C ASP A 181 -7.53 -20.33 -15.62
N VAL A 182 -8.27 -19.93 -14.58
CA VAL A 182 -7.85 -18.85 -13.68
C VAL A 182 -6.53 -19.22 -13.00
N ALA A 183 -6.43 -20.41 -12.40
CA ALA A 183 -5.20 -20.86 -11.73
C ALA A 183 -4.00 -20.90 -12.68
N ARG A 184 -4.21 -21.38 -13.92
CA ARG A 184 -3.19 -21.39 -14.98
C ARG A 184 -2.75 -19.97 -15.32
N HIS A 185 -3.67 -19.03 -15.47
CA HIS A 185 -3.35 -17.63 -15.77
C HIS A 185 -2.62 -16.92 -14.61
N MET A 186 -2.96 -17.27 -13.38
CA MET A 186 -2.25 -16.81 -12.17
C MET A 186 -0.82 -17.36 -12.06
N GLY A 187 -0.49 -18.44 -12.79
CA GLY A 187 0.80 -19.12 -12.72
C GLY A 187 1.01 -19.92 -11.43
N VAL A 188 -0.06 -20.43 -10.82
CA VAL A 188 -0.01 -21.19 -9.55
C VAL A 188 -0.83 -22.48 -9.58
N SER A 189 -0.62 -23.34 -8.59
CA SER A 189 -1.46 -24.52 -8.40
C SER A 189 -2.89 -24.13 -8.02
N ARG A 190 -3.86 -24.98 -8.36
CA ARG A 190 -5.29 -24.79 -8.03
C ARG A 190 -5.54 -24.59 -6.53
N ARG A 191 -4.80 -25.31 -5.67
CA ARG A 191 -4.90 -25.18 -4.21
C ARG A 191 -4.45 -23.80 -3.74
N LEU A 192 -3.33 -23.31 -4.28
CA LEU A 192 -2.80 -21.98 -3.94
C LEU A 192 -3.72 -20.88 -4.47
N SER A 193 -4.25 -20.99 -5.69
CA SER A 193 -5.17 -19.99 -6.22
C SER A 193 -6.44 -19.86 -5.37
N GLU A 194 -7.06 -20.98 -4.97
CA GLU A 194 -8.25 -20.95 -4.10
C GLU A 194 -7.94 -20.34 -2.73
N MET A 195 -6.79 -20.67 -2.15
CA MET A 195 -6.34 -20.08 -0.89
C MET A 195 -6.15 -18.57 -1.01
N LEU A 196 -5.54 -18.09 -2.10
CA LEU A 196 -5.35 -16.66 -2.35
C LEU A 196 -6.68 -15.92 -2.51
N PHE A 197 -7.63 -16.47 -3.25
CA PHE A 197 -8.97 -15.87 -3.39
C PHE A 197 -9.71 -15.82 -2.05
N ARG A 198 -9.76 -16.92 -1.30
CA ARG A 198 -10.40 -16.90 0.04
C ARG A 198 -9.75 -15.89 0.98
N ARG A 199 -8.42 -15.74 0.92
CA ARG A 199 -7.69 -14.76 1.74
C ARG A 199 -8.02 -13.31 1.36
N HIS A 200 -8.18 -13.02 0.07
CA HIS A 200 -8.35 -11.64 -0.42
C HIS A 200 -9.82 -11.18 -0.52
N VAL A 201 -10.75 -12.08 -0.89
CA VAL A 201 -12.18 -11.75 -1.11
C VAL A 201 -13.15 -12.54 -0.22
N GLY A 202 -12.65 -13.50 0.55
CA GLY A 202 -13.48 -14.26 1.51
C GLY A 202 -14.30 -15.40 0.89
N HIS A 203 -14.28 -15.59 -0.43
CA HIS A 203 -15.00 -16.66 -1.12
C HIS A 203 -14.13 -17.36 -2.17
N SER A 204 -14.68 -18.40 -2.82
CA SER A 204 -13.95 -19.19 -3.82
C SER A 204 -13.79 -18.46 -5.16
N ILE A 205 -12.92 -19.00 -6.02
CA ILE A 205 -12.77 -18.53 -7.40
C ILE A 205 -14.08 -18.72 -8.18
N LEU A 206 -14.78 -19.83 -7.96
CA LEU A 206 -16.04 -20.11 -8.62
C LEU A 206 -17.09 -19.06 -8.25
N ASP A 207 -17.16 -18.69 -6.97
CA ASP A 207 -18.09 -17.67 -6.50
C ASP A 207 -17.79 -16.31 -7.15
N GLU A 208 -16.51 -15.92 -7.23
CA GLU A 208 -16.11 -14.67 -7.90
C GLU A 208 -16.54 -14.66 -9.37
N ILE A 209 -16.32 -15.76 -10.10
CA ILE A 209 -16.77 -15.87 -11.50
C ILE A 209 -18.29 -15.65 -11.59
N GLN A 210 -19.07 -16.26 -10.70
CA GLN A 210 -20.53 -16.10 -10.70
C GLN A 210 -20.95 -14.67 -10.35
N ASP A 211 -20.31 -14.03 -9.38
CA ASP A 211 -20.63 -12.67 -8.95
C ASP A 211 -20.28 -11.63 -10.04
N VAL A 212 -19.17 -11.80 -10.76
CA VAL A 212 -18.83 -10.98 -11.93
C VAL A 212 -19.85 -11.19 -13.06
N ARG A 213 -20.23 -12.45 -13.36
CA ARG A 213 -21.27 -12.74 -14.36
C ARG A 213 -22.62 -12.12 -14.00
N LEU A 214 -23.03 -12.25 -12.74
CA LEU A 214 -24.26 -11.68 -12.23
C LEU A 214 -24.26 -10.14 -12.28
N SER A 215 -23.12 -9.53 -12.00
CA SER A 215 -22.96 -8.07 -12.09
C SER A 215 -23.12 -7.58 -13.52
N ARG A 216 -22.43 -8.21 -14.50
CA ARG A 216 -22.62 -7.92 -15.93
C ARG A 216 -24.06 -8.12 -16.39
N LEU A 217 -24.72 -9.16 -15.89
CA LEU A 217 -26.11 -9.45 -16.20
C LEU A 217 -27.05 -8.34 -15.72
N LYS A 218 -26.86 -7.84 -14.50
CA LYS A 218 -27.60 -6.69 -13.97
C LYS A 218 -27.38 -5.45 -14.84
N THR A 219 -26.13 -5.18 -15.23
CA THR A 219 -25.77 -4.07 -16.12
C THR A 219 -26.51 -4.17 -17.46
N PHE A 220 -26.43 -5.30 -18.17
CA PHE A 220 -27.13 -5.46 -19.45
C PHE A 220 -28.65 -5.41 -19.33
N LEU A 221 -29.23 -5.89 -18.22
CA LEU A 221 -30.66 -5.79 -17.97
C LEU A 221 -31.14 -4.34 -17.81
N CYS A 222 -30.26 -3.43 -17.34
CA CYS A 222 -30.59 -2.01 -17.16
C CYS A 222 -30.23 -1.16 -18.37
N GLU A 223 -29.10 -1.44 -19.03
CA GLU A 223 -28.52 -0.57 -20.05
C GLU A 223 -28.89 -0.96 -21.49
N THR A 224 -29.48 -2.14 -21.70
CA THR A 224 -29.79 -2.63 -23.04
C THR A 224 -31.24 -3.10 -23.19
N THR A 225 -31.74 -3.06 -24.42
CA THR A 225 -33.06 -3.61 -24.81
C THR A 225 -32.96 -5.05 -25.33
N LEU A 226 -31.78 -5.68 -25.25
CA LEU A 226 -31.54 -7.01 -25.78
C LEU A 226 -32.48 -8.06 -25.15
N PRO A 227 -32.87 -9.12 -25.89
CA PRO A 227 -33.64 -10.23 -25.33
C PRO A 227 -32.91 -10.87 -24.14
N ILE A 228 -33.65 -11.26 -23.09
CA ILE A 228 -33.07 -11.86 -21.87
C ILE A 228 -32.27 -13.14 -22.19
N GLY A 229 -32.71 -13.92 -23.17
CA GLY A 229 -31.97 -15.09 -23.66
C GLY A 229 -30.60 -14.73 -24.23
N THR A 230 -30.52 -13.66 -25.04
CA THR A 230 -29.25 -13.17 -25.63
C THR A 230 -28.29 -12.68 -24.55
N ILE A 231 -28.80 -11.89 -23.60
CA ILE A 231 -28.03 -11.37 -22.46
C ILE A 231 -27.47 -12.51 -21.60
N THR A 232 -28.30 -13.53 -21.35
CA THR A 232 -27.89 -14.73 -20.59
C THR A 232 -26.66 -15.39 -21.20
N TRP A 233 -26.67 -15.57 -22.53
CA TRP A 233 -25.58 -16.20 -23.25
C TRP A 233 -24.31 -15.33 -23.24
N GLN A 234 -24.45 -14.01 -23.45
CA GLN A 234 -23.34 -13.05 -23.40
C GLN A 234 -22.69 -12.91 -22.01
N CYS A 235 -23.42 -13.23 -20.94
CA CYS A 235 -22.90 -13.29 -19.58
C CYS A 235 -22.29 -14.66 -19.22
N GLY A 236 -22.14 -15.58 -20.17
CA GLY A 236 -21.46 -16.85 -19.96
C GLY A 236 -22.31 -17.93 -19.28
N TYR A 237 -23.64 -17.78 -19.24
CA TYR A 237 -24.55 -18.81 -18.73
C TYR A 237 -25.01 -19.75 -19.84
N GLN A 238 -24.90 -21.06 -19.59
CA GLN A 238 -25.33 -22.10 -20.54
C GLN A 238 -26.82 -22.44 -20.44
N SER A 239 -27.49 -22.07 -19.35
CA SER A 239 -28.90 -22.38 -19.09
C SER A 239 -29.67 -21.17 -18.60
N GLU A 240 -30.68 -20.77 -19.37
CA GLU A 240 -31.57 -19.66 -19.03
C GLU A 240 -32.38 -19.94 -17.76
N ASN A 241 -32.85 -21.17 -17.59
CA ASN A 241 -33.61 -21.59 -16.41
C ASN A 241 -32.75 -21.54 -15.13
N HIS A 242 -31.49 -21.94 -15.24
CA HIS A 242 -30.57 -21.86 -14.11
C HIS A 242 -30.32 -20.42 -13.70
N VAL A 243 -29.98 -19.54 -14.63
CA VAL A 243 -29.69 -18.13 -14.31
C VAL A 243 -30.91 -17.40 -13.77
N LYS A 244 -32.13 -17.68 -14.28
CA LYS A 244 -33.38 -17.09 -13.77
C LYS A 244 -33.57 -17.41 -12.29
N ARG A 245 -33.28 -18.65 -11.88
CA ARG A 245 -33.37 -19.09 -10.48
C ARG A 245 -32.32 -18.41 -9.61
N VAL A 246 -31.05 -18.45 -10.03
CA VAL A 246 -29.93 -17.84 -9.31
C VAL A 246 -30.14 -16.33 -9.14
N PHE A 247 -30.58 -15.66 -10.20
CA PHE A 247 -30.86 -14.22 -10.16
C PHE A 247 -31.97 -13.88 -9.18
N LYS A 248 -33.09 -14.62 -9.21
CA LYS A 248 -34.19 -14.40 -8.27
C LYS A 248 -33.77 -14.65 -6.82
N GLN A 249 -32.97 -15.68 -6.59
CA GLN A 249 -32.44 -16.00 -5.26
C GLN A 249 -31.51 -14.90 -4.73
N LYS A 250 -30.61 -14.38 -5.58
CA LYS A 250 -29.61 -13.36 -5.18
C LYS A 250 -30.17 -11.94 -5.11
N THR A 251 -31.23 -11.63 -5.85
CA THR A 251 -31.76 -10.24 -5.97
C THR A 251 -33.17 -10.06 -5.43
N GLY A 252 -33.88 -11.14 -5.14
CA GLY A 252 -35.30 -11.12 -4.74
C GLY A 252 -36.28 -10.84 -5.88
N LEU A 253 -35.79 -10.52 -7.10
CA LEU A 253 -36.61 -10.12 -8.24
C LEU A 253 -36.37 -11.02 -9.44
N THR A 254 -37.38 -11.16 -10.31
CA THR A 254 -37.15 -11.76 -11.64
C THR A 254 -36.38 -10.78 -12.52
N MET A 255 -35.64 -11.29 -13.51
CA MET A 255 -34.89 -10.43 -14.46
C MET A 255 -35.79 -9.43 -15.18
N SER A 256 -37.00 -9.84 -15.56
CA SER A 256 -37.99 -8.96 -16.20
C SER A 256 -38.45 -7.84 -15.26
N GLN A 257 -38.71 -8.16 -13.98
CA GLN A 257 -39.03 -7.15 -12.96
C GLN A 257 -37.85 -6.21 -12.70
N TYR A 258 -36.63 -6.74 -12.67
CA TYR A 258 -35.41 -5.96 -12.47
C TYR A 258 -35.19 -4.96 -13.61
N ARG A 259 -35.38 -5.40 -14.87
CA ARG A 259 -35.35 -4.54 -16.07
C ARG A 259 -36.39 -3.42 -15.96
N LYS A 260 -37.66 -3.76 -15.70
CA LYS A 260 -38.76 -2.78 -15.61
C LYS A 260 -38.57 -1.71 -14.53
N ARG A 261 -37.89 -2.03 -13.42
CA ARG A 261 -37.63 -1.08 -12.34
C ARG A 261 -36.55 -0.05 -12.64
N ARG A 262 -35.72 -0.26 -13.67
CA ARG A 262 -34.56 0.60 -13.98
C ARG A 262 -34.47 1.07 -15.43
N SER A 263 -35.38 0.65 -16.30
CA SER A 263 -35.58 1.34 -17.58
C SER A 263 -35.88 2.81 -17.28
N PRO A 264 -35.08 3.77 -17.80
CA PRO A 264 -35.49 5.17 -17.77
C PRO A 264 -36.87 5.22 -18.41
N SER A 265 -37.79 5.97 -17.80
CA SER A 265 -39.00 6.42 -18.49
C SER A 265 -38.58 7.06 -19.80
N THR A 266 -38.63 6.30 -20.90
CA THR A 266 -38.58 6.88 -22.23
C THR A 266 -39.87 7.67 -22.35
N SER A 267 -39.76 8.98 -22.12
CA SER A 267 -40.73 9.99 -22.51
C SER A 267 -41.00 9.80 -24.00
N GLY A 268 -42.12 9.15 -24.32
CA GLY A 268 -42.73 9.20 -25.63
C GLY A 268 -43.37 10.57 -25.82
N THR A 269 -42.98 11.23 -26.91
CA THR A 269 -43.76 12.25 -27.61
C THR A 269 -45.15 11.76 -27.98
#